data_AF-A0A1F9FXN0-F1
#
_entry.id   AF-A0A1F9FXN0-F1
#
_cell.length_a   1.000
_cell.length_b   1.000
_cell.length_c   1.000
_cell.angle_alpha   90.00
_cell.angle_beta   90.00
_cell.angle_gamma   90.00
#
_symmetry.space_group_name_H-M   'P 1'
#
loop_
_entity.id
_entity.type
_entity.pdbx_description
1 polymer ?
#
loop_
_entity_poly.entity_id
_entity_poly.type
_entity_poly.pdbx_seq_one_letter_code
_entity_poly.pdbx_strand_id
1 'polypeptide(L)'
;MTRMVGGFEVGRYTPETVLRSNGLAARASIDQLVQAAAAHDATNPGYLSTTELQRGADDLLRSLAGAPTTTTSDRFEYSRAVLDSVKTSYLTSNPNRTFSDAEVIGAAAQWDDGNGYLKRSELEAGAMELQITSAGTALKASDIAAIRSWTGCQRTPATPAGPPPSAREIGVVSDIDKTLMPPERNGVEPAAYPGVASLLTMLERGAQGNGALGDVTYVTARNPGRVTTIAAWLATNGLPAGTVETGTVAFPLNVAEDNKVADIAAVLRANPGQEFVMFGDTNHRDPEVYARIRAAFPSQVKAVIIHDVKTIDASRLVGHKLVANYAQAAAHLFSLRVIGEAGARSVMVAARAEGLVISDAEIDALITAHRP
;
A
#
# COMPACT_ATOMS: atom_id res chain seq x y z
N MET A 1 -32.87 -4.45 29.66
CA MET A 1 -33.06 -3.06 30.13
C MET A 1 -31.91 -2.25 29.59
N THR A 2 -32.21 -1.41 28.62
CA THR A 2 -31.27 -0.45 28.04
C THR A 2 -30.96 0.64 29.08
N ARG A 3 -29.68 0.96 29.30
CA ARG A 3 -29.26 1.97 30.28
C ARG A 3 -28.66 3.17 29.54
N MET A 4 -29.12 4.37 29.90
CA MET A 4 -28.62 5.63 29.35
C MET A 4 -27.52 6.19 30.24
N VAL A 5 -26.40 6.60 29.66
CA VAL A 5 -25.27 7.22 30.36
C VAL A 5 -24.75 8.39 29.53
N GLY A 6 -24.75 9.60 30.11
CA GLY A 6 -24.27 10.81 29.41
C GLY A 6 -25.05 11.17 28.13
N GLY A 7 -26.29 10.70 27.99
CA GLY A 7 -27.10 10.89 26.78
C GLY A 7 -26.96 9.79 25.73
N PHE A 8 -26.11 8.78 25.96
CA PHE A 8 -25.91 7.64 25.05
C PHE A 8 -26.51 6.35 25.62
N GLU A 9 -27.06 5.55 24.73
CA GLU A 9 -27.43 4.16 24.97
C GLU A 9 -26.15 3.30 25.01
N VAL A 10 -25.95 2.49 26.05
CA VAL A 10 -24.77 1.61 26.15
C VAL A 10 -25.13 0.14 26.03
N GLY A 11 -24.28 -0.60 25.31
CA GLY A 11 -24.44 -2.05 25.08
C GLY A 11 -24.19 -2.94 26.30
N ARG A 12 -23.97 -4.24 26.02
CA ARG A 12 -23.83 -5.30 27.06
C ARG A 12 -22.71 -5.07 28.08
N TYR A 13 -21.66 -4.36 27.69
CA TYR A 13 -20.59 -3.91 28.59
C TYR A 13 -20.80 -2.46 28.97
N THR A 14 -20.99 -2.19 30.25
CA THR A 14 -21.20 -0.83 30.73
C THR A 14 -19.87 -0.07 30.85
N PRO A 15 -19.87 1.26 30.76
CA PRO A 15 -18.68 2.08 30.96
C PRO A 15 -17.93 1.77 32.27
N GLU A 16 -18.64 1.42 33.34
CA GLU A 16 -18.03 1.01 34.62
C GLU A 16 -17.21 -0.27 34.50
N THR A 17 -17.67 -1.20 33.66
CA THR A 17 -16.95 -2.47 33.41
C THR A 17 -15.68 -2.21 32.64
N VAL A 18 -15.75 -1.33 31.63
CA VAL A 18 -14.60 -0.95 30.79
C VAL A 18 -13.56 -0.17 31.60
N LEU A 19 -13.97 0.74 32.47
CA LEU A 19 -13.04 1.43 33.37
C LEU A 19 -12.32 0.46 34.31
N ARG A 20 -13.01 -0.56 34.84
CA ARG A 20 -12.40 -1.55 35.72
C ARG A 20 -11.44 -2.48 34.97
N SER A 21 -11.84 -3.00 33.81
CA SER A 21 -11.00 -3.92 33.02
C SER A 21 -9.71 -3.28 32.54
N ASN A 22 -9.70 -1.95 32.33
CA ASN A 22 -8.54 -1.18 31.90
C ASN A 22 -7.77 -0.52 33.04
N GLY A 23 -8.09 -0.83 34.31
CA GLY A 23 -7.41 -0.25 35.47
C GLY A 23 -7.62 1.27 35.65
N LEU A 24 -8.62 1.84 34.99
CA LEU A 24 -8.94 3.28 34.98
C LEU A 24 -10.00 3.67 36.02
N ALA A 25 -10.63 2.71 36.70
CA ALA A 25 -11.74 2.97 37.64
C ALA A 25 -11.41 3.96 38.79
N ALA A 26 -10.14 4.14 39.12
CA ALA A 26 -9.67 5.11 40.13
C ALA A 26 -9.05 6.39 39.51
N ARG A 27 -8.91 6.45 38.18
CA ARG A 27 -8.13 7.46 37.44
C ARG A 27 -8.93 8.24 36.39
N ALA A 28 -10.11 7.76 36.01
CA ALA A 28 -11.00 8.43 35.08
C ALA A 28 -12.47 8.20 35.47
N SER A 29 -13.31 9.21 35.23
CA SER A 29 -14.75 9.11 35.44
C SER A 29 -15.45 8.43 34.25
N ILE A 30 -16.68 7.97 34.49
CA ILE A 30 -17.54 7.43 33.43
C ILE A 30 -17.79 8.49 32.35
N ASP A 31 -18.02 9.75 32.74
CA ASP A 31 -18.27 10.83 31.78
C ASP A 31 -17.04 11.13 30.92
N GLN A 32 -15.83 11.06 31.50
CA GLN A 32 -14.59 11.18 30.72
C GLN A 32 -14.45 10.04 29.71
N LEU A 33 -14.83 8.81 30.10
CA LEU A 33 -14.82 7.67 29.19
C LEU A 33 -15.87 7.80 28.08
N VAL A 34 -17.10 8.20 28.43
CA VAL A 34 -18.19 8.37 27.47
C VAL A 34 -17.88 9.51 26.49
N GLN A 35 -17.31 10.62 26.97
CA GLN A 35 -16.90 11.72 26.10
C GLN A 35 -15.75 11.32 25.17
N ALA A 36 -14.76 10.57 25.67
CA ALA A 36 -13.68 10.04 24.86
C ALA A 36 -14.20 9.02 23.83
N ALA A 37 -15.13 8.15 24.22
CA ALA A 37 -15.75 7.15 23.34
C ALA A 37 -16.67 7.78 22.28
N ALA A 38 -17.40 8.85 22.62
CA ALA A 38 -18.27 9.58 21.70
C ALA A 38 -17.50 10.24 20.55
N ALA A 39 -16.21 10.54 20.72
CA ALA A 39 -15.35 10.98 19.61
C ALA A 39 -15.16 9.89 18.53
N HIS A 40 -15.52 8.64 18.84
CA HIS A 40 -15.43 7.48 17.96
C HIS A 40 -16.80 6.95 17.50
N ASP A 41 -17.92 7.60 17.90
CA ASP A 41 -19.30 7.23 17.52
C ASP A 41 -19.57 7.57 16.04
N ALA A 42 -19.11 6.70 15.15
CA ALA A 42 -19.19 6.90 13.71
C ALA A 42 -20.32 6.08 13.05
N THR A 43 -20.95 5.14 13.78
CA THR A 43 -21.81 4.12 13.16
C THR A 43 -23.24 4.08 13.67
N ASN A 44 -23.56 4.60 14.87
CA ASN A 44 -24.93 4.70 15.35
C ASN A 44 -25.11 5.85 16.37
N PRO A 45 -25.42 7.08 15.89
CA PRO A 45 -25.44 8.28 16.72
C PRO A 45 -26.33 8.11 17.95
N GLY A 46 -25.73 8.18 19.14
CA GLY A 46 -26.46 8.04 20.40
C GLY A 46 -26.42 6.64 21.01
N TYR A 47 -25.70 5.67 20.41
CA TYR A 47 -25.38 4.38 21.01
C TYR A 47 -23.87 4.13 21.03
N LEU A 48 -23.30 3.85 22.20
CA LEU A 48 -21.89 3.50 22.34
C LEU A 48 -21.71 1.99 22.48
N SER A 49 -21.05 1.40 21.48
CA SER A 49 -20.63 0.01 21.47
C SER A 49 -19.48 -0.24 22.46
N THR A 50 -19.30 -1.51 22.82
CA THR A 50 -18.16 -1.94 23.67
C THR A 50 -16.81 -1.57 23.05
N THR A 51 -16.71 -1.60 21.72
CA THR A 51 -15.49 -1.24 20.98
C THR A 51 -15.17 0.25 21.11
N GLU A 52 -16.18 1.11 21.00
CA GLU A 52 -16.00 2.57 21.15
C GLU A 52 -15.64 2.94 22.59
N LEU A 53 -16.28 2.29 23.57
CA LEU A 53 -15.89 2.43 24.98
C LEU A 53 -14.45 1.99 25.22
N GLN A 54 -14.00 0.89 24.60
CA GLN A 54 -12.63 0.41 24.75
C GLN A 54 -11.60 1.37 24.14
N ARG A 55 -11.90 1.97 22.97
CA ARG A 55 -11.04 2.99 22.35
C ARG A 55 -10.94 4.27 23.17
N GLY A 56 -12.06 4.72 23.75
CA GLY A 56 -12.05 5.85 24.68
C GLY A 56 -11.20 5.59 25.92
N ALA A 57 -11.15 4.34 26.41
CA ALA A 57 -10.29 3.96 27.53
C ALA A 57 -8.80 4.03 27.16
N ASP A 58 -8.42 3.63 25.94
CA ASP A 58 -7.04 3.70 25.46
C ASP A 58 -6.56 5.15 25.31
N ASP A 59 -7.43 6.06 24.84
CA ASP A 59 -7.13 7.50 24.78
C ASP A 59 -6.91 8.11 26.18
N LEU A 60 -7.73 7.70 27.15
CA LEU A 60 -7.56 8.11 28.53
C LEU A 60 -6.26 7.56 29.13
N LEU A 61 -5.90 6.31 28.86
CA LEU A 61 -4.63 5.74 29.30
C LEU A 61 -3.42 6.52 28.74
N ARG A 62 -3.47 6.90 27.46
CA ARG A 62 -2.42 7.72 26.84
C ARG A 62 -2.32 9.11 27.45
N SER A 63 -3.45 9.77 27.70
CA SER A 63 -3.45 11.11 28.30
C SER A 63 -2.98 11.10 29.76
N LEU A 64 -3.29 10.03 30.50
CA LEU A 64 -2.90 9.84 31.90
C LEU A 64 -1.46 9.32 32.08
N ALA A 65 -0.82 8.81 31.02
CA ALA A 65 0.55 8.32 31.08
C ALA A 65 1.60 9.45 31.09
N GLY A 66 1.24 10.68 30.71
CA GLY A 66 2.19 11.78 30.51
C GLY A 66 3.12 11.51 29.32
N ALA A 67 3.48 12.55 28.57
CA ALA A 67 4.34 12.40 27.40
C ALA A 67 5.75 11.90 27.81
N PRO A 68 6.30 10.83 27.22
CA PRO A 68 7.67 10.42 27.49
C PRO A 68 8.66 11.37 26.81
N THR A 69 9.59 11.93 27.58
CA THR A 69 10.74 12.71 27.09
C THR A 69 11.90 11.78 26.66
N THR A 70 11.75 11.17 25.50
CA THR A 70 12.86 10.66 24.67
C THR A 70 12.57 11.12 23.25
N THR A 71 13.46 11.91 22.66
CA THR A 71 13.26 12.53 21.35
C THR A 71 12.99 11.46 20.30
N THR A 72 11.84 11.53 19.63
CA THR A 72 11.34 10.55 18.66
C THR A 72 12.33 10.25 17.52
N SER A 73 13.31 11.14 17.28
CA SER A 73 14.39 10.96 16.30
C SER A 73 15.32 9.77 16.59
N ASP A 74 15.51 9.41 17.86
CA ASP A 74 16.51 8.40 18.25
C ASP A 74 15.95 6.96 18.15
N ARG A 75 14.68 6.83 17.76
CA ARG A 75 13.95 5.56 17.71
C ARG A 75 13.83 4.97 16.30
N PHE A 76 14.11 5.76 15.27
CA PHE A 76 13.89 5.35 13.88
C PHE A 76 15.14 5.60 13.04
N GLU A 77 15.50 4.64 12.20
CA GLU A 77 16.46 4.82 11.11
C GLU A 77 15.78 5.52 9.92
N TYR A 78 16.54 6.27 9.11
CA TYR A 78 16.02 6.93 7.91
C TYR A 78 17.17 7.43 7.03
N SER A 79 16.91 7.66 5.74
CA SER A 79 17.88 8.29 4.86
C SER A 79 17.88 9.81 5.02
N ARG A 80 19.04 10.37 5.40
CA ARG A 80 19.23 11.82 5.55
C ARG A 80 18.91 12.59 4.26
N ALA A 81 19.37 12.07 3.12
CA ALA A 81 19.11 12.68 1.82
C ALA A 81 17.62 12.65 1.44
N VAL A 82 16.89 11.60 1.85
CA VAL A 82 15.44 11.51 1.64
C VAL A 82 14.71 12.50 2.53
N LEU A 83 15.05 12.57 3.81
CA LEU A 83 14.47 13.55 4.74
C LEU A 83 14.70 14.99 4.27
N ASP A 84 15.93 15.34 3.89
CA ASP A 84 16.27 16.68 3.38
C ASP A 84 15.52 16.96 2.07
N SER A 85 15.39 15.97 1.17
CA SER A 85 14.61 16.08 -0.07
C SER A 85 13.12 16.31 0.21
N VAL A 86 12.49 15.54 1.10
CA VAL A 86 11.08 15.69 1.49
C VAL A 86 10.86 17.08 2.08
N LYS A 87 11.74 17.52 2.99
CA LYS A 87 11.67 18.86 3.56
C LYS A 87 11.77 19.92 2.46
N THR A 88 12.75 19.85 1.55
CA THR A 88 12.88 20.81 0.45
C THR A 88 11.64 20.86 -0.44
N SER A 89 11.10 19.71 -0.85
CA SER A 89 9.89 19.63 -1.68
C SER A 89 8.69 20.29 -1.01
N TYR A 90 8.55 20.14 0.31
CA TYR A 90 7.45 20.72 1.08
C TYR A 90 7.71 22.17 1.54
N LEU A 91 8.97 22.63 1.58
CA LEU A 91 9.36 24.04 1.76
C LEU A 91 8.98 24.89 0.54
N THR A 92 9.14 24.36 -0.68
CA THR A 92 8.71 25.05 -1.91
C THR A 92 7.22 25.33 -1.95
N SER A 93 6.42 24.51 -1.28
CA SER A 93 4.96 24.68 -1.18
C SER A 93 4.55 25.64 -0.05
N ASN A 94 5.45 26.00 0.87
CA ASN A 94 5.19 26.94 1.95
C ASN A 94 6.48 27.65 2.42
N PRO A 95 6.93 28.72 1.73
CA PRO A 95 8.23 29.34 1.96
C PRO A 95 8.39 30.03 3.33
N ASN A 96 7.31 30.15 4.11
CA ASN A 96 7.28 30.84 5.39
C ASN A 96 7.46 29.92 6.61
N ARG A 97 7.61 28.60 6.43
CA ARG A 97 7.83 27.66 7.53
C ARG A 97 8.91 26.64 7.20
N THR A 98 9.92 26.54 8.05
CA THR A 98 10.90 25.44 8.05
C THR A 98 10.53 24.39 9.08
N PHE A 99 10.39 23.13 8.65
CA PHE A 99 10.23 21.99 9.55
C PHE A 99 11.60 21.54 10.08
N SER A 100 11.69 21.24 11.37
CA SER A 100 12.83 20.54 11.95
C SER A 100 12.78 19.04 11.60
N ASP A 101 13.92 18.36 11.68
CA ASP A 101 13.98 16.90 11.45
C ASP A 101 13.08 16.16 12.44
N ALA A 102 13.12 16.55 13.71
CA ALA A 102 12.34 15.93 14.77
C ALA A 102 10.82 16.09 14.58
N GLU A 103 10.36 17.21 14.00
CA GLU A 103 8.94 17.38 13.65
C GLU A 103 8.51 16.39 12.58
N VAL A 104 9.26 16.32 11.47
CA VAL A 104 8.91 15.43 10.35
C VAL A 104 9.01 13.97 10.78
N ILE A 105 10.06 13.60 11.50
CA ILE A 105 10.25 12.24 12.04
C ILE A 105 9.17 11.89 13.07
N GLY A 106 8.82 12.84 13.95
CA GLY A 106 7.76 12.63 14.94
C GLY A 106 6.38 12.44 14.31
N ALA A 107 6.07 13.19 13.27
CA ALA A 107 4.84 13.03 12.49
C ALA A 107 4.88 11.78 11.61
N ALA A 108 6.04 11.39 11.10
CA ALA A 108 6.23 10.17 10.31
C ALA A 108 6.14 8.89 11.16
N ALA A 109 6.53 8.95 12.43
CA ALA A 109 6.60 7.80 13.34
C ALA A 109 5.26 7.06 13.51
N GLN A 110 4.12 7.74 13.36
CA GLN A 110 2.81 7.08 13.41
C GLN A 110 2.43 6.35 12.12
N TRP A 111 3.19 6.56 11.05
CA TRP A 111 3.05 5.90 9.77
C TRP A 111 4.06 4.76 9.59
N ASP A 112 4.99 4.58 10.54
CA ASP A 112 5.96 3.48 10.56
C ASP A 112 5.24 2.12 10.53
N ASP A 113 5.64 1.26 9.61
CA ASP A 113 5.09 -0.09 9.44
C ASP A 113 5.61 -1.12 10.48
N GLY A 114 6.32 -0.63 11.50
CA GLY A 114 6.91 -1.40 12.59
C GLY A 114 8.30 -1.95 12.27
N ASN A 115 8.92 -1.54 11.16
CA ASN A 115 10.29 -1.92 10.79
C ASN A 115 11.36 -1.02 11.46
N GLY A 116 10.98 0.11 12.07
CA GLY A 116 11.90 1.03 12.71
C GLY A 116 12.74 1.87 11.73
N TYR A 117 12.39 1.88 10.45
CA TYR A 117 13.01 2.68 9.38
C TYR A 117 11.95 3.52 8.65
N LEU A 118 12.03 4.85 8.76
CA LEU A 118 11.10 5.77 8.13
C LEU A 118 11.43 5.96 6.64
N LYS A 119 10.61 5.37 5.77
CA LYS A 119 10.75 5.49 4.31
C LYS A 119 10.16 6.80 3.79
N ARG A 120 10.47 7.16 2.53
CA ARG A 120 10.08 8.46 1.93
C ARG A 120 8.57 8.74 2.09
N SER A 121 7.72 7.75 1.84
CA SER A 121 6.26 7.91 1.94
C SER A 121 5.80 8.26 3.36
N GLU A 122 6.44 7.71 4.39
CA GLU A 122 6.12 7.97 5.80
C GLU A 122 6.61 9.36 6.21
N LEU A 123 7.80 9.76 5.73
CA LEU A 123 8.33 11.12 5.87
C LEU A 123 7.46 12.16 5.15
N GLU A 124 6.96 11.84 3.96
CA GLU A 124 6.03 12.70 3.20
C GLU A 124 4.66 12.79 3.86
N ALA A 125 4.13 11.68 4.40
CA ALA A 125 2.90 11.66 5.18
C ALA A 125 3.02 12.53 6.44
N GLY A 126 4.13 12.42 7.17
CA GLY A 126 4.44 13.26 8.32
C GLY A 126 4.57 14.74 7.94
N ALA A 127 5.31 15.06 6.88
CA ALA A 127 5.44 16.45 6.38
C ALA A 127 4.10 17.05 5.93
N MET A 128 3.26 16.24 5.29
CA MET A 128 1.93 16.64 4.83
C MET A 128 0.98 16.90 6.00
N GLU A 129 1.00 16.07 7.03
CA GLU A 129 0.21 16.28 8.24
C GLU A 129 0.60 17.57 8.98
N LEU A 130 1.91 17.84 9.05
CA LEU A 130 2.43 19.10 9.59
C LEU A 130 2.01 20.32 8.76
N GLN A 131 1.83 20.16 7.45
CA GLN A 131 1.24 21.18 6.58
C GLN A 131 -0.27 21.34 6.79
N ILE A 132 -1.03 20.24 6.89
CA ILE A 132 -2.50 20.28 7.08
C ILE A 132 -2.85 20.96 8.41
N THR A 133 -2.09 20.68 9.47
CA THR A 133 -2.30 21.34 10.78
C THR A 133 -1.99 22.83 10.77
N SER A 134 -1.25 23.33 9.76
CA SER A 134 -0.85 24.74 9.67
C SER A 134 -1.48 25.53 8.51
N ALA A 135 -1.98 24.86 7.47
CA ALA A 135 -2.74 25.46 6.36
C ALA A 135 -4.21 25.03 6.49
N GLY A 136 -5.02 25.84 7.18
CA GLY A 136 -6.40 25.53 7.58
C GLY A 136 -7.41 25.28 6.45
N THR A 137 -7.26 24.17 5.73
CA THR A 137 -8.28 23.61 4.84
C THR A 137 -8.37 22.11 5.12
N ALA A 138 -9.33 21.74 5.98
CA ALA A 138 -9.53 20.35 6.39
C ALA A 138 -9.94 19.48 5.19
N LEU A 139 -9.24 18.36 5.00
CA LEU A 139 -9.76 17.23 4.23
C LEU A 139 -11.11 16.80 4.83
N LYS A 140 -12.02 16.33 3.99
CA LYS A 140 -13.33 15.88 4.49
C LYS A 140 -13.11 14.68 5.40
N ALA A 141 -13.93 14.58 6.44
CA ALA A 141 -13.89 13.45 7.36
C ALA A 141 -14.02 12.09 6.65
N SER A 142 -14.66 12.05 5.47
CA SER A 142 -14.74 10.88 4.59
C SER A 142 -13.39 10.43 4.04
N ASP A 143 -12.51 11.38 3.69
CA ASP A 143 -11.21 11.10 3.07
C ASP A 143 -10.25 10.60 4.16
N ILE A 144 -10.32 11.21 5.34
CA ILE A 144 -9.60 10.76 6.54
C ILE A 144 -10.12 9.40 7.02
N ALA A 145 -11.42 9.15 6.95
CA ALA A 145 -12.02 7.86 7.31
C ALA A 145 -11.66 6.74 6.31
N ALA A 146 -11.58 7.05 5.01
CA ALA A 146 -11.14 6.10 3.98
C ALA A 146 -9.66 5.71 4.15
N ILE A 147 -8.79 6.68 4.49
CA ILE A 147 -7.38 6.44 4.82
C ILE A 147 -7.26 5.62 6.11
N ARG A 148 -8.04 5.93 7.15
CA ARG A 148 -8.01 5.25 8.45
C ARG A 148 -8.68 3.86 8.46
N SER A 149 -9.59 3.59 7.54
CA SER A 149 -10.28 2.28 7.39
C SER A 149 -9.54 1.31 6.48
N TRP A 150 -8.44 1.75 5.87
CA TRP A 150 -7.50 0.89 5.15
C TRP A 150 -6.82 -0.07 6.15
N THR A 151 -7.37 -1.27 6.25
CA THR A 151 -7.05 -2.29 7.27
C THR A 151 -6.28 -3.48 6.69
N GLY A 152 -5.50 -3.26 5.62
CA GLY A 152 -4.64 -4.29 5.03
C GLY A 152 -3.44 -4.68 5.89
N CYS A 153 -3.13 -3.92 6.94
CA CYS A 153 -1.93 -4.11 7.77
C CYS A 153 -2.29 -4.51 9.22
N GLN A 154 -2.95 -5.65 9.40
CA GLN A 154 -2.92 -6.35 10.68
C GLN A 154 -2.24 -7.70 10.50
N ARG A 155 -0.93 -7.75 10.78
CA ARG A 155 -0.24 -8.99 11.10
C ARG A 155 -0.95 -9.62 12.30
N THR A 156 -1.58 -10.78 12.11
CA THR A 156 -1.61 -11.76 13.20
C THR A 156 -0.19 -12.32 13.30
N PRO A 157 0.42 -12.42 14.50
CA PRO A 157 1.71 -13.08 14.63
C PRO A 157 1.54 -14.53 14.19
N ALA A 158 2.09 -14.89 13.03
CA ALA A 158 2.14 -16.28 12.61
C ALA A 158 3.05 -17.03 13.60
N THR A 159 2.49 -18.05 14.26
CA THR A 159 3.27 -19.02 15.02
C THR A 159 4.14 -19.82 14.04
N PRO A 160 5.44 -20.06 14.30
CA PRO A 160 6.31 -20.71 13.34
C PRO A 160 6.06 -22.21 13.33
N ALA A 161 5.74 -22.77 12.15
CA ALA A 161 5.69 -24.22 11.95
C ALA A 161 6.15 -24.64 10.53
N GLY A 162 7.48 -24.69 10.32
CA GLY A 162 8.26 -25.52 9.35
C GLY A 162 7.92 -25.48 7.84
N PRO A 163 8.66 -26.18 6.95
CA PRO A 163 10.06 -26.64 6.89
C PRO A 163 10.91 -25.66 5.98
N PRO A 164 12.15 -25.95 5.49
CA PRO A 164 13.03 -24.90 4.92
C PRO A 164 12.58 -24.43 3.51
N PRO A 165 12.87 -23.17 3.11
CA PRO A 165 12.39 -22.61 1.85
C PRO A 165 13.22 -23.12 0.67
N SER A 166 12.62 -23.89 -0.23
CA SER A 166 13.22 -24.22 -1.54
C SER A 166 12.75 -23.30 -2.68
N ALA A 167 11.96 -22.28 -2.38
CA ALA A 167 11.59 -21.20 -3.31
C ALA A 167 11.78 -19.86 -2.61
N ARG A 168 12.48 -18.92 -3.24
CA ARG A 168 12.54 -17.53 -2.76
C ARG A 168 11.15 -16.93 -2.83
N GLU A 169 10.82 -16.12 -1.84
CA GLU A 169 9.59 -15.33 -1.80
C GLU A 169 9.52 -14.38 -3.00
N ILE A 170 8.29 -14.14 -3.48
CA ILE A 170 8.03 -13.34 -4.66
C ILE A 170 7.49 -11.98 -4.25
N GLY A 171 8.28 -10.93 -4.45
CA GLY A 171 7.81 -9.55 -4.39
C GLY A 171 7.23 -9.09 -5.73
N VAL A 172 6.39 -8.06 -5.69
CA VAL A 172 5.80 -7.44 -6.89
C VAL A 172 6.23 -5.98 -6.98
N VAL A 173 6.70 -5.56 -8.15
CA VAL A 173 6.89 -4.15 -8.48
C VAL A 173 5.98 -3.80 -9.65
N SER A 174 5.13 -2.79 -9.52
CA SER A 174 4.21 -2.44 -10.61
C SER A 174 4.15 -0.94 -10.87
N ASP A 175 4.28 -0.52 -12.12
CA ASP A 175 3.74 0.75 -12.56
C ASP A 175 2.20 0.77 -12.44
N ILE A 176 1.57 1.95 -12.41
CA ILE A 176 0.12 2.09 -12.24
C ILE A 176 -0.55 2.55 -13.54
N ASP A 177 -0.09 3.67 -14.11
CA ASP A 177 -0.75 4.32 -15.24
C ASP A 177 -0.57 3.54 -16.52
N LYS A 178 -1.67 3.10 -17.14
CA LYS A 178 -1.69 2.27 -18.36
C LYS A 178 -1.14 0.85 -18.17
N THR A 179 -0.49 0.60 -17.04
CA THR A 179 -0.16 -0.74 -16.55
C THR A 179 -1.37 -1.38 -15.86
N LEU A 180 -1.76 -0.91 -14.67
CA LEU A 180 -2.90 -1.43 -13.89
C LEU A 180 -4.19 -0.68 -14.20
N MET A 181 -4.07 0.63 -14.39
CA MET A 181 -5.18 1.56 -14.63
C MET A 181 -5.24 1.91 -16.12
N PRO A 182 -6.35 1.65 -16.83
CA PRO A 182 -6.54 2.18 -18.17
C PRO A 182 -6.40 3.71 -18.24
N PRO A 183 -6.14 4.29 -19.43
CA PRO A 183 -6.06 5.74 -19.58
C PRO A 183 -7.33 6.42 -19.06
N GLU A 184 -7.13 7.42 -18.20
CA GLU A 184 -8.18 8.29 -17.68
C GLU A 184 -8.96 8.94 -18.83
N ARG A 185 -10.29 9.08 -18.64
CA ARG A 185 -11.17 9.79 -19.58
C ARG A 185 -11.96 10.84 -18.83
N ASN A 186 -11.85 12.10 -19.26
CA ASN A 186 -12.64 13.23 -18.73
C ASN A 186 -12.52 13.46 -17.21
N GLY A 187 -11.34 13.29 -16.61
CA GLY A 187 -11.20 13.50 -15.16
C GLY A 187 -11.56 12.28 -14.30
N VAL A 188 -12.00 11.17 -14.92
CA VAL A 188 -12.52 10.00 -14.21
C VAL A 188 -11.56 8.83 -14.35
N GLU A 189 -11.10 8.33 -13.20
CA GLU A 189 -10.27 7.12 -13.11
C GLU A 189 -11.12 5.89 -13.45
N PRO A 190 -10.72 5.08 -14.45
CA PRO A 190 -11.47 3.90 -14.85
C PRO A 190 -11.24 2.74 -13.88
N ALA A 191 -12.05 1.67 -14.01
CA ALA A 191 -11.77 0.41 -13.34
C ALA A 191 -10.42 -0.18 -13.83
N ALA A 192 -9.77 -0.97 -12.98
CA ALA A 192 -8.52 -1.65 -13.31
C ALA A 192 -8.69 -2.61 -14.51
N TYR A 193 -7.59 -2.93 -15.18
CA TYR A 193 -7.64 -3.88 -16.29
C TYR A 193 -8.13 -5.26 -15.82
N PRO A 194 -8.96 -5.97 -16.63
CA PRO A 194 -9.52 -7.25 -16.24
C PRO A 194 -8.46 -8.29 -15.84
N GLY A 195 -8.63 -8.90 -14.67
CA GLY A 195 -7.81 -9.96 -14.10
C GLY A 195 -6.63 -9.48 -13.26
N VAL A 196 -6.29 -8.18 -13.28
CA VAL A 196 -5.05 -7.70 -12.66
C VAL A 196 -5.06 -7.82 -11.13
N ALA A 197 -6.18 -7.49 -10.47
CA ALA A 197 -6.32 -7.61 -9.03
C ALA A 197 -6.19 -9.07 -8.55
N SER A 198 -6.83 -9.99 -9.29
CA SER A 198 -6.70 -11.43 -9.06
C SER A 198 -5.25 -11.89 -9.26
N LEU A 199 -4.56 -11.40 -10.29
CA LEU A 199 -3.18 -11.77 -10.56
C LEU A 199 -2.23 -11.33 -9.44
N LEU A 200 -2.31 -10.07 -9.01
CA LEU A 200 -1.45 -9.58 -7.93
C LEU A 200 -1.75 -10.33 -6.62
N THR A 201 -3.01 -10.65 -6.35
CA THR A 201 -3.39 -11.49 -5.19
C THR A 201 -2.82 -12.91 -5.28
N MET A 202 -2.73 -13.50 -6.48
CA MET A 202 -2.11 -14.82 -6.65
C MET A 202 -0.59 -14.77 -6.48
N LEU A 203 0.05 -13.65 -6.83
CA LEU A 203 1.49 -13.45 -6.63
C LEU A 203 1.84 -13.34 -5.14
N GLU A 204 1.06 -12.56 -4.39
CA GLU A 204 1.19 -12.44 -2.93
C GLU A 204 1.09 -13.81 -2.21
N ARG A 205 0.23 -14.70 -2.72
CA ARG A 205 0.10 -16.05 -2.16
C ARG A 205 1.19 -17.00 -2.63
N GLY A 206 1.87 -16.70 -3.74
CA GLY A 206 2.81 -17.59 -4.41
C GLY A 206 2.18 -18.90 -4.92
N ALA A 207 2.95 -19.68 -5.68
CA ALA A 207 2.48 -20.93 -6.28
C ALA A 207 1.99 -21.99 -5.27
N GLN A 208 2.52 -21.98 -4.05
CA GLN A 208 2.18 -22.94 -2.99
C GLN A 208 1.17 -22.37 -1.98
N GLY A 209 0.71 -21.13 -2.14
CA GLY A 209 -0.25 -20.51 -1.22
C GLY A 209 0.34 -20.08 0.13
N ASN A 210 1.68 -19.99 0.23
CA ASN A 210 2.43 -19.68 1.44
C ASN A 210 3.31 -18.43 1.32
N GLY A 211 3.14 -17.61 0.29
CA GLY A 211 3.81 -16.31 0.17
C GLY A 211 3.40 -15.35 1.29
N ALA A 212 4.31 -14.45 1.70
CA ALA A 212 3.94 -13.39 2.61
C ALA A 212 3.04 -12.37 1.90
N LEU A 213 2.08 -11.86 2.65
CA LEU A 213 1.22 -10.77 2.20
C LEU A 213 1.87 -9.43 2.54
N GLY A 214 1.70 -8.44 1.67
CA GLY A 214 2.25 -7.09 1.80
C GLY A 214 3.49 -6.81 0.94
N ASP A 215 3.81 -7.69 -0.02
CA ASP A 215 5.04 -7.60 -0.82
C ASP A 215 4.83 -6.91 -2.19
N VAL A 216 3.72 -6.16 -2.34
CA VAL A 216 3.48 -5.30 -3.50
C VAL A 216 4.06 -3.91 -3.27
N THR A 217 4.93 -3.49 -4.18
CA THR A 217 5.36 -2.10 -4.32
C THR A 217 4.87 -1.53 -5.65
N TYR A 218 4.03 -0.51 -5.58
CA TYR A 218 3.62 0.27 -6.74
C TYR A 218 4.63 1.40 -6.96
N VAL A 219 5.10 1.59 -8.18
CA VAL A 219 6.06 2.65 -8.55
C VAL A 219 5.40 3.53 -9.59
N THR A 220 5.13 4.79 -9.26
CA THR A 220 4.44 5.72 -10.16
C THR A 220 5.27 6.96 -10.42
N ALA A 221 5.21 7.48 -11.66
CA ALA A 221 5.75 8.79 -12.02
C ALA A 221 4.71 9.91 -11.92
N ARG A 222 3.56 9.66 -11.25
CA ARG A 222 2.52 10.69 -11.03
C ARG A 222 3.06 11.84 -10.16
N ASN A 223 2.54 13.04 -10.42
CA ASN A 223 2.77 14.18 -9.53
C ASN A 223 2.26 13.86 -8.12
N PRO A 224 3.02 14.15 -7.04
CA PRO A 224 2.64 13.86 -5.66
C PRO A 224 1.20 14.27 -5.28
N GLY A 225 0.70 15.39 -5.82
CA GLY A 225 -0.69 15.84 -5.57
C GLY A 225 -1.79 14.93 -6.14
N ARG A 226 -1.44 14.03 -7.08
CA ARG A 226 -2.34 13.03 -7.70
C ARG A 226 -2.14 11.61 -7.17
N VAL A 227 -1.22 11.42 -6.23
CA VAL A 227 -0.98 10.12 -5.59
C VAL A 227 -1.95 9.91 -4.42
N THR A 228 -2.51 10.99 -3.86
CA THR A 228 -3.45 10.96 -2.75
C THR A 228 -4.73 10.15 -3.03
N THR A 229 -5.14 10.03 -4.29
CA THR A 229 -6.33 9.24 -4.69
C THR A 229 -6.00 7.79 -5.03
N ILE A 230 -4.72 7.44 -5.23
CA ILE A 230 -4.30 6.12 -5.69
C ILE A 230 -4.64 5.04 -4.68
N ALA A 231 -4.40 5.26 -3.39
CA ALA A 231 -4.72 4.26 -2.37
C ALA A 231 -6.21 3.89 -2.36
N ALA A 232 -7.09 4.91 -2.47
CA ALA A 232 -8.54 4.70 -2.57
C ALA A 232 -8.94 3.99 -3.87
N TRP A 233 -8.27 4.32 -4.99
CA TRP A 233 -8.49 3.64 -6.26
C TRP A 233 -8.07 2.16 -6.20
N LEU A 234 -6.88 1.86 -5.66
CA LEU A 234 -6.39 0.48 -5.48
C LEU A 234 -7.39 -0.35 -4.67
N ALA A 235 -7.84 0.19 -3.52
CA ALA A 235 -8.80 -0.48 -2.65
C ALA A 235 -10.16 -0.71 -3.35
N THR A 236 -10.68 0.31 -4.05
CA THR A 236 -11.97 0.20 -4.78
C THR A 236 -11.91 -0.83 -5.90
N ASN A 237 -10.72 -1.06 -6.47
CA ASN A 237 -10.49 -2.03 -7.53
C ASN A 237 -10.01 -3.40 -7.01
N GLY A 238 -9.99 -3.61 -5.69
CA GLY A 238 -9.60 -4.89 -5.09
C GLY A 238 -8.13 -5.25 -5.28
N LEU A 239 -7.27 -4.28 -5.61
CA LEU A 239 -5.82 -4.49 -5.72
C LEU A 239 -5.21 -4.66 -4.32
N PRO A 240 -4.19 -5.53 -4.16
CA PRO A 240 -3.52 -5.71 -2.88
C PRO A 240 -2.98 -4.39 -2.31
N ALA A 241 -3.02 -4.27 -0.98
CA ALA A 241 -2.33 -3.19 -0.30
C ALA A 241 -0.82 -3.29 -0.56
N GLY A 242 -0.15 -2.15 -0.69
CA GLY A 242 1.26 -2.09 -1.01
C GLY A 242 1.83 -0.69 -0.83
N THR A 243 3.16 -0.57 -0.82
CA THR A 243 3.81 0.74 -0.83
C THR A 243 3.58 1.43 -2.17
N VAL A 244 3.46 2.76 -2.18
CA VAL A 244 3.38 3.54 -3.42
C VAL A 244 4.60 4.47 -3.44
N GLU A 245 5.59 4.11 -4.24
CA GLU A 245 6.78 4.92 -4.48
C GLU A 245 6.45 5.97 -5.54
N THR A 246 6.56 7.23 -5.13
CA THR A 246 6.27 8.40 -5.95
C THR A 246 7.57 8.91 -6.55
N GLY A 247 7.92 8.39 -7.72
CA GLY A 247 9.00 8.97 -8.51
C GLY A 247 8.64 10.43 -8.77
N THR A 248 9.41 11.37 -8.22
CA THR A 248 9.18 12.80 -8.44
C THR A 248 9.15 13.04 -9.95
N VAL A 249 8.14 13.75 -10.45
CA VAL A 249 8.14 14.27 -11.82
C VAL A 249 9.21 15.35 -11.92
N ALA A 250 10.46 14.93 -12.01
CA ALA A 250 11.54 15.79 -12.42
C ALA A 250 11.54 15.73 -13.95
N PHE A 251 11.02 16.78 -14.59
CA PHE A 251 11.52 17.08 -15.92
C PHE A 251 13.02 17.38 -15.77
N PRO A 252 13.89 16.81 -16.62
CA PRO A 252 13.62 16.04 -17.85
C PRO A 252 13.38 14.52 -17.66
N LEU A 253 12.75 13.85 -18.66
CA LEU A 253 12.31 12.43 -18.64
C LEU A 253 13.38 11.40 -18.20
N ASN A 254 14.65 11.66 -18.49
CA ASN A 254 15.78 10.84 -18.02
C ASN A 254 15.90 10.84 -16.48
N VAL A 255 15.54 11.93 -15.82
CA VAL A 255 15.50 11.99 -14.35
C VAL A 255 14.34 11.15 -13.81
N ALA A 256 13.20 11.11 -14.49
CA ALA A 256 12.09 10.23 -14.11
C ALA A 256 12.45 8.74 -14.26
N GLU A 257 13.20 8.37 -15.30
CA GLU A 257 13.77 7.01 -15.45
C GLU A 257 14.76 6.69 -14.33
N ASP A 258 15.70 7.60 -14.05
CA ASP A 258 16.71 7.41 -13.01
C ASP A 258 16.08 7.30 -11.62
N ASN A 259 15.03 8.07 -11.34
CA ASN A 259 14.26 7.99 -10.10
C ASN A 259 13.57 6.63 -9.99
N LYS A 260 12.82 6.19 -11.02
CA LYS A 260 12.19 4.85 -11.01
C LYS A 260 13.23 3.75 -10.80
N VAL A 261 14.39 3.84 -11.44
CA VAL A 261 15.49 2.88 -11.23
C VAL A 261 16.00 2.92 -9.79
N ALA A 262 16.19 4.11 -9.22
CA ALA A 262 16.65 4.26 -7.85
C ALA A 262 15.66 3.69 -6.82
N ASP A 263 14.37 3.97 -7.00
CA ASP A 263 13.29 3.51 -6.13
C ASP A 263 13.18 1.98 -6.16
N ILE A 264 13.13 1.38 -7.36
CA ILE A 264 13.09 -0.07 -7.51
C ILE A 264 14.37 -0.72 -6.95
N ALA A 265 15.53 -0.13 -7.20
CA ALA A 265 16.79 -0.64 -6.66
C ALA A 265 16.85 -0.58 -5.13
N ALA A 266 16.21 0.41 -4.50
CA ALA A 266 16.10 0.47 -3.05
C ALA A 266 15.24 -0.68 -2.50
N VAL A 267 14.08 -0.95 -3.11
CA VAL A 267 13.21 -2.08 -2.75
C VAL A 267 13.94 -3.41 -2.86
N LEU A 268 14.65 -3.65 -3.98
CA LEU A 268 15.39 -4.90 -4.19
C LEU A 268 16.53 -5.06 -3.18
N ARG A 269 17.26 -3.98 -2.85
CA ARG A 269 18.34 -4.03 -1.84
C ARG A 269 17.83 -4.27 -0.43
N ALA A 270 16.65 -3.74 -0.10
CA ALA A 270 16.02 -3.98 1.19
C ALA A 270 15.55 -5.44 1.35
N ASN A 271 15.29 -6.13 0.25
CA ASN A 271 14.75 -7.49 0.23
C ASN A 271 15.67 -8.49 -0.52
N PRO A 272 16.91 -8.72 -0.05
CA PRO A 272 17.90 -9.54 -0.76
C PRO A 272 17.53 -11.03 -0.86
N GLY A 273 16.58 -11.50 -0.04
CA GLY A 273 16.07 -12.87 -0.05
C GLY A 273 14.94 -13.13 -1.06
N GLN A 274 14.38 -12.08 -1.67
CA GLN A 274 13.23 -12.17 -2.57
C GLN A 274 13.64 -12.14 -4.04
N GLU A 275 12.83 -12.77 -4.89
CA GLU A 275 12.79 -12.49 -6.33
C GLU A 275 11.56 -11.64 -6.65
N PHE A 276 11.61 -10.87 -7.73
CA PHE A 276 10.59 -9.88 -8.07
C PHE A 276 9.98 -10.13 -9.44
N VAL A 277 8.65 -9.99 -9.52
CA VAL A 277 7.92 -9.86 -10.79
C VAL A 277 7.60 -8.39 -11.00
N MET A 278 7.96 -7.86 -12.17
CA MET A 278 7.78 -6.45 -12.49
C MET A 278 6.72 -6.25 -13.57
N PHE A 279 5.84 -5.28 -13.41
CA PHE A 279 4.77 -4.94 -14.36
C PHE A 279 4.90 -3.49 -14.82
N GLY A 280 4.93 -3.27 -16.14
CA GLY A 280 4.89 -1.93 -16.73
C GLY A 280 4.18 -1.92 -18.07
N ASP A 281 4.30 -0.82 -18.82
CA ASP A 281 3.61 -0.64 -20.09
C ASP A 281 4.55 -0.21 -21.24
N THR A 282 4.08 -0.38 -22.49
CA THR A 282 4.85 0.02 -23.68
C THR A 282 4.81 1.51 -23.99
N ASN A 283 3.90 2.27 -23.38
CA ASN A 283 3.72 3.70 -23.59
C ASN A 283 4.74 4.53 -22.78
N HIS A 284 5.20 4.06 -21.63
CA HIS A 284 6.26 4.69 -20.84
C HIS A 284 7.64 4.08 -21.13
N ARG A 285 8.58 4.37 -20.23
CA ARG A 285 10.00 3.94 -20.30
C ARG A 285 10.27 2.75 -19.39
N ASP A 286 9.20 2.04 -19.01
CA ASP A 286 9.30 0.85 -18.17
C ASP A 286 10.18 -0.25 -18.78
N PRO A 287 10.18 -0.50 -20.11
CA PRO A 287 11.12 -1.45 -20.71
C PRO A 287 12.59 -1.05 -20.46
N GLU A 288 12.96 0.22 -20.62
CA GLU A 288 14.31 0.70 -20.35
C GLU A 288 14.67 0.64 -18.85
N VAL A 289 13.75 1.05 -17.98
CA VAL A 289 13.92 0.99 -16.52
C VAL A 289 14.14 -0.45 -16.08
N TYR A 290 13.29 -1.39 -16.49
CA TYR A 290 13.39 -2.79 -16.09
C TYR A 290 14.56 -3.51 -16.76
N ALA A 291 14.99 -3.11 -17.95
CA ALA A 291 16.25 -3.61 -18.53
C ALA A 291 17.46 -3.22 -17.65
N ARG A 292 17.52 -1.97 -17.17
CA ARG A 292 18.57 -1.51 -16.24
C ARG A 292 18.51 -2.26 -14.91
N ILE A 293 17.32 -2.44 -14.34
CA ILE A 293 17.15 -3.20 -13.09
C ILE A 293 17.55 -4.66 -13.25
N ARG A 294 17.16 -5.33 -14.33
CA ARG A 294 17.59 -6.71 -14.64
C ARG A 294 19.11 -6.83 -14.78
N ALA A 295 19.76 -5.84 -15.41
CA ALA A 295 21.20 -5.83 -15.54
C ALA A 295 21.91 -5.66 -14.19
N ALA A 296 21.35 -4.85 -13.29
CA ALA A 296 21.91 -4.58 -11.97
C ALA A 296 21.61 -5.68 -10.93
N PHE A 297 20.44 -6.33 -11.02
CA PHE A 297 19.94 -7.31 -10.05
C PHE A 297 19.47 -8.62 -10.72
N PRO A 298 20.29 -9.30 -11.53
CA PRO A 298 19.84 -10.41 -12.37
C PRO A 298 19.32 -11.62 -11.58
N SER A 299 19.77 -11.82 -10.34
CA SER A 299 19.33 -12.93 -9.47
C SER A 299 18.08 -12.62 -8.65
N GLN A 300 17.60 -11.38 -8.68
CA GLN A 300 16.38 -10.95 -7.97
C GLN A 300 15.25 -10.61 -8.94
N VAL A 301 15.45 -10.57 -10.25
CA VAL A 301 14.34 -10.33 -11.20
C VAL A 301 13.87 -11.66 -11.79
N LYS A 302 12.69 -12.11 -11.36
CA LYS A 302 12.08 -13.35 -11.82
C LYS A 302 11.47 -13.22 -13.22
N ALA A 303 10.70 -12.15 -13.42
CA ALA A 303 10.01 -11.87 -14.66
C ALA A 303 9.74 -10.37 -14.80
N VAL A 304 9.69 -9.91 -16.05
CA VAL A 304 9.21 -8.56 -16.39
C VAL A 304 8.11 -8.71 -17.40
N ILE A 305 6.91 -8.24 -17.05
CA ILE A 305 5.70 -8.26 -17.85
C ILE A 305 5.45 -6.84 -18.34
N ILE A 306 5.33 -6.66 -19.65
CA ILE A 306 5.04 -5.37 -20.28
C ILE A 306 3.66 -5.47 -20.93
N HIS A 307 2.73 -4.61 -20.50
CA HIS A 307 1.41 -4.50 -21.07
C HIS A 307 1.44 -3.72 -22.38
N ASP A 308 0.88 -4.33 -23.44
CA ASP A 308 0.87 -3.75 -24.79
C ASP A 308 -0.22 -2.67 -24.93
N VAL A 309 0.17 -1.42 -24.68
CA VAL A 309 -0.72 -0.24 -24.75
C VAL A 309 -0.51 0.53 -26.05
N LYS A 310 0.72 0.57 -26.54
CA LYS A 310 1.15 1.25 -27.75
C LYS A 310 2.21 0.41 -28.47
N THR A 311 2.19 0.45 -29.80
CA THR A 311 3.24 -0.18 -30.63
C THR A 311 4.63 0.28 -30.20
N ILE A 312 5.52 -0.70 -30.03
CA ILE A 312 6.88 -0.53 -29.54
C ILE A 312 7.87 -1.29 -30.43
N ASP A 313 9.11 -0.80 -30.53
CA ASP A 313 10.19 -1.53 -31.19
C ASP A 313 10.54 -2.79 -30.38
N ALA A 314 10.64 -3.94 -31.06
CA ALA A 314 10.95 -5.22 -30.45
C ALA A 314 12.30 -5.23 -29.69
N SER A 315 13.27 -4.39 -30.09
CA SER A 315 14.55 -4.25 -29.40
C SER A 315 14.41 -3.70 -27.97
N ARG A 316 13.34 -2.94 -27.68
CA ARG A 316 13.04 -2.46 -26.31
C ARG A 316 12.51 -3.55 -25.39
N LEU A 317 12.07 -4.69 -25.92
CA LEU A 317 11.44 -5.76 -25.15
C LEU A 317 12.39 -6.94 -24.86
N VAL A 318 13.69 -6.80 -25.09
CA VAL A 318 14.66 -7.89 -24.94
C VAL A 318 14.70 -8.39 -23.48
N GLY A 319 14.26 -9.63 -23.29
CA GLY A 319 14.16 -10.28 -21.98
C GLY A 319 12.98 -9.80 -21.13
N HIS A 320 11.95 -9.24 -21.78
CA HIS A 320 10.66 -8.92 -21.20
C HIS A 320 9.56 -9.70 -21.91
N LYS A 321 8.47 -10.01 -21.20
CA LYS A 321 7.29 -10.63 -21.78
C LYS A 321 6.26 -9.56 -22.11
N LEU A 322 6.04 -9.33 -23.40
CA LEU A 322 4.90 -8.54 -23.87
C LEU A 322 3.60 -9.35 -23.71
N VAL A 323 2.55 -8.71 -23.20
CA VAL A 323 1.21 -9.28 -23.04
C VAL A 323 0.14 -8.27 -23.47
N ALA A 324 -0.91 -8.77 -24.13
CA ALA A 324 -2.06 -7.95 -24.51
C ALA A 324 -3.10 -7.82 -23.38
N ASN A 325 -3.04 -8.71 -22.38
CA ASN A 325 -3.94 -8.71 -21.23
C ASN A 325 -3.38 -9.57 -20.08
N TYR A 326 -4.01 -9.50 -18.92
CA TYR A 326 -3.56 -10.20 -17.71
C TYR A 326 -3.84 -11.71 -17.71
N ALA A 327 -4.70 -12.22 -18.61
CA ALA A 327 -4.81 -13.66 -18.85
C ALA A 327 -3.52 -14.23 -19.47
N GLN A 328 -2.92 -13.53 -20.44
CA GLN A 328 -1.62 -13.89 -21.01
C GLN A 328 -0.49 -13.75 -19.98
N ALA A 329 -0.53 -12.74 -19.11
CA ALA A 329 0.42 -12.59 -18.01
C ALA A 329 0.37 -13.78 -17.05
N ALA A 330 -0.84 -14.19 -16.63
CA ALA A 330 -1.05 -15.34 -15.77
C ALA A 330 -0.52 -16.64 -16.38
N ALA A 331 -0.79 -16.87 -17.68
CA ALA A 331 -0.27 -18.04 -18.39
C ALA A 331 1.27 -18.05 -18.40
N HIS A 332 1.91 -16.91 -18.65
CA HIS A 332 3.36 -16.83 -18.63
C HIS A 332 3.94 -17.08 -17.22
N LEU A 333 3.36 -16.47 -16.19
CA LEU A 333 3.82 -16.67 -14.81
C LEU A 333 3.60 -18.10 -14.31
N PHE A 334 2.58 -18.79 -14.82
CA PHE A 334 2.41 -20.23 -14.63
C PHE A 334 3.54 -21.05 -15.27
N SER A 335 3.95 -20.72 -16.51
CA SER A 335 5.10 -21.39 -17.15
C SER A 335 6.42 -21.23 -16.38
N LEU A 336 6.53 -20.17 -15.58
CA LEU A 336 7.68 -19.90 -14.72
C LEU A 336 7.55 -20.52 -13.33
N ARG A 337 6.46 -21.26 -13.05
CA ARG A 337 6.10 -21.81 -11.74
C ARG A 337 6.00 -20.74 -10.64
N VAL A 338 5.73 -19.49 -11.00
CA VAL A 338 5.53 -18.37 -10.04
C VAL A 338 4.13 -18.45 -9.43
N ILE A 339 3.13 -18.81 -10.23
CA ILE A 339 1.77 -19.17 -9.79
C ILE A 339 1.43 -20.59 -10.27
N GLY A 340 0.53 -21.27 -9.57
CA GLY A 340 0.05 -22.60 -9.97
C GLY A 340 -1.02 -22.55 -11.08
N GLU A 341 -1.31 -23.70 -11.69
CA GLU A 341 -2.34 -23.80 -12.76
C GLU A 341 -3.71 -23.28 -12.28
N ALA A 342 -4.11 -23.69 -11.07
CA ALA A 342 -5.37 -23.22 -10.46
C ALA A 342 -5.40 -21.70 -10.30
N GLY A 343 -4.30 -21.10 -9.82
CA GLY A 343 -4.17 -19.65 -9.69
C GLY A 343 -4.27 -18.94 -11.05
N ALA A 344 -3.56 -19.44 -12.07
CA ALA A 344 -3.63 -18.88 -13.41
C ALA A 344 -5.05 -18.96 -14.02
N ARG A 345 -5.74 -20.09 -13.84
CA ARG A 345 -7.15 -20.25 -14.25
C ARG A 345 -8.08 -19.30 -13.50
N SER A 346 -7.88 -19.11 -12.19
CA SER A 346 -8.66 -18.15 -11.39
C SER A 346 -8.52 -16.73 -11.93
N VAL A 347 -7.31 -16.31 -12.31
CA VAL A 347 -7.08 -14.98 -12.92
C VAL A 347 -7.84 -14.84 -14.23
N MET A 348 -7.80 -15.86 -15.09
CA MET A 348 -8.50 -15.82 -16.39
C MET A 348 -10.02 -15.78 -16.24
N VAL A 349 -10.57 -16.52 -15.25
CA VAL A 349 -12.00 -16.50 -14.93
C VAL A 349 -12.42 -15.14 -14.37
N ALA A 350 -11.60 -14.54 -13.49
CA ALA A 350 -11.83 -13.19 -12.98
C ALA A 350 -11.79 -12.16 -14.12
N ALA A 351 -10.78 -12.22 -14.99
CA ALA A 351 -10.66 -11.34 -16.15
C ALA A 351 -11.91 -11.41 -17.04
N ARG A 352 -12.45 -12.62 -17.28
CA ARG A 352 -13.70 -12.78 -18.03
C ARG A 352 -14.89 -12.13 -17.33
N ALA A 353 -15.05 -12.33 -16.03
CA ALA A 353 -16.12 -11.71 -15.24
C ALA A 353 -16.02 -10.17 -15.23
N GLU A 354 -14.80 -9.65 -15.36
CA GLU A 354 -14.47 -8.22 -15.44
C GLU A 354 -14.53 -7.67 -16.88
N GLY A 355 -14.96 -8.47 -17.86
CA GLY A 355 -15.26 -8.03 -19.22
C GLY A 355 -14.22 -8.37 -20.28
N LEU A 356 -13.18 -9.15 -19.97
CA LEU A 356 -12.29 -9.70 -21.00
C LEU A 356 -13.05 -10.74 -21.82
N VAL A 357 -13.09 -10.56 -23.14
CA VAL A 357 -13.65 -11.55 -24.07
C VAL A 357 -12.67 -12.70 -24.21
N ILE A 358 -12.92 -13.78 -23.47
CA ILE A 358 -12.15 -15.03 -23.54
C ILE A 358 -13.06 -16.22 -23.24
N SER A 359 -12.99 -17.26 -24.07
CA SER A 359 -13.76 -18.51 -23.93
C SER A 359 -13.04 -19.54 -23.05
N ASP A 360 -13.76 -20.56 -22.56
CA ASP A 360 -13.14 -21.67 -21.81
C ASP A 360 -12.10 -22.42 -22.66
N ALA A 361 -12.36 -22.57 -23.97
CA ALA A 361 -11.41 -23.18 -24.90
C ALA A 361 -10.11 -22.37 -25.04
N GLU A 362 -10.20 -21.04 -25.06
CA GLU A 362 -9.02 -20.17 -25.09
C GLU A 362 -8.24 -20.20 -23.76
N ILE A 363 -8.94 -20.28 -22.62
CA ILE A 363 -8.32 -20.49 -21.30
C ILE A 363 -7.55 -21.81 -21.30
N ASP A 364 -8.18 -22.91 -21.72
CA ASP A 364 -7.55 -24.22 -21.78
C ASP A 364 -6.35 -24.24 -22.74
N ALA A 365 -6.47 -23.57 -23.88
CA ALA A 365 -5.37 -23.42 -24.83
C ALA A 365 -4.20 -22.64 -24.23
N LEU A 366 -4.45 -21.52 -23.54
CA LEU A 366 -3.41 -20.73 -22.87
C LEU A 366 -2.67 -21.54 -21.80
N ILE A 367 -3.42 -22.26 -20.95
CA ILE A 367 -2.84 -23.12 -19.90
C ILE A 367 -2.01 -24.25 -20.52
N THR A 368 -2.56 -24.94 -21.53
CA THR A 368 -1.88 -26.06 -22.20
C THR A 368 -0.59 -25.60 -22.87
N ALA A 369 -0.61 -24.46 -23.55
CA ALA A 369 0.55 -23.89 -24.23
C ALA A 369 1.66 -23.43 -23.27
N HIS A 370 1.35 -23.23 -21.99
CA HIS A 370 2.27 -22.69 -20.98
C HIS A 370 2.55 -23.67 -19.83
N ARG A 371 2.22 -24.95 -20.01
CA ARG A 371 2.50 -25.98 -19.00
C ARG A 371 4.01 -26.22 -18.89
N PRO A 372 4.61 -26.12 -17.68
CA PRO A 372 6.06 -26.08 -17.48
C PRO A 372 6.75 -27.45 -17.34
#